data_AF-A0AAN4YU53-F1
#
_entry.id   AF-A0AAN4YU53-F1
#
_cell.length_a   1.000
_cell.length_b   1.000
_cell.length_c   1.000
_cell.angle_alpha   90.00
_cell.angle_beta   90.00
_cell.angle_gamma   90.00
#
_symmetry.space_group_name_H-M   'P 1'
#
loop_
_entity.id
_entity.type
_entity.pdbx_description
1 polymer ?
#
loop_
_entity_poly.entity_id
_entity_poly.type
_entity_poly.pdbx_seq_one_letter_code
_entity_poly.pdbx_strand_id
1 'polypeptide(L)'
;MGSIYDAFAYDKPVTSMKFDAKRIVAAAGESVVKVYDKADGNHWDCGAGVGADEQGPLPATVDRVCLKDGFLVEGRQDGIVGAWTC
;
A
#
# COMPACT_ATOMS: atom_id res chain seq x y z
N MET A 1 18.47 7.56 22.36
CA MET A 1 17.96 6.20 22.59
C MET A 1 17.07 5.84 21.41
N GLY A 2 17.24 4.66 20.82
CA GLY A 2 16.34 4.15 19.78
C GLY A 2 15.36 3.17 20.42
N SER A 3 14.07 3.45 20.31
CA SER A 3 12.99 2.53 20.68
C SER A 3 12.12 2.28 19.45
N ILE A 4 11.33 1.21 19.49
CA ILE A 4 10.29 0.98 18.47
C ILE A 4 9.31 2.16 18.56
N TYR A 5 9.09 2.82 17.42
CA TYR A 5 8.11 3.91 17.32
C TYR A 5 6.71 3.34 17.10
N ASP A 6 6.58 2.41 16.15
CA ASP A 6 5.32 1.73 15.82
C ASP A 6 5.58 0.33 15.23
N ALA A 7 4.57 -0.53 15.26
CA ALA A 7 4.61 -1.89 14.73
C ALA A 7 3.29 -2.26 14.03
N PHE A 8 3.40 -2.60 12.74
CA PHE A 8 2.27 -3.05 11.93
C PHE A 8 2.51 -4.47 11.43
N ALA A 9 1.52 -5.34 11.65
CA ALA A 9 1.52 -6.70 11.15
C ALA A 9 0.72 -6.79 9.83
N TYR A 10 1.19 -7.66 8.94
CA TYR A 10 0.46 -8.03 7.73
C TYR A 10 0.19 -9.53 7.77
N ASP A 11 -1.02 -9.94 7.36
CA ASP A 11 -1.40 -11.35 7.31
C ASP A 11 -0.64 -12.14 6.23
N LYS A 12 -0.14 -11.41 5.23
CA LYS A 12 0.56 -11.94 4.05
C LYS A 12 1.95 -11.33 3.92
N PRO A 13 2.89 -12.01 3.24
CA PRO A 13 4.24 -11.50 3.06
C PRO A 13 4.25 -10.18 2.28
N VAL A 14 5.11 -9.26 2.71
CA VAL A 14 5.38 -8.02 1.97
C VAL A 14 6.14 -8.34 0.69
N THR A 15 5.54 -8.05 -0.45
CA THR A 15 6.13 -8.28 -1.79
C THR A 15 6.92 -7.06 -2.27
N SER A 16 6.54 -5.85 -1.83
CA SER A 16 7.22 -4.61 -2.17
C SER A 16 6.96 -3.52 -1.14
N MET A 17 7.97 -2.71 -0.83
CA MET A 17 7.87 -1.60 0.12
C MET A 17 8.66 -0.39 -0.37
N LYS A 18 8.10 0.81 -0.16
CA LYS A 18 8.73 2.10 -0.50
C LYS A 18 8.51 3.13 0.59
N PHE A 19 9.39 4.13 0.60
CA PHE A 19 9.44 5.18 1.60
C PHE A 19 9.69 6.49 0.88
N ASP A 20 9.00 7.54 1.28
CA ASP A 20 9.36 8.91 0.93
C ASP A 20 9.55 9.76 2.21
N ALA A 21 9.55 11.08 2.11
CA ALA A 21 9.71 11.94 3.29
C ALA A 21 8.58 11.80 4.32
N LYS A 22 7.34 11.51 3.87
CA LYS A 22 6.14 11.55 4.71
C LYS A 22 5.53 10.19 4.96
N ARG A 23 5.71 9.22 4.05
CA ARG A 23 4.93 7.99 4.03
C ARG A 23 5.80 6.76 3.81
N ILE A 24 5.24 5.63 4.22
CA ILE A 24 5.69 4.29 3.91
C ILE A 24 4.52 3.60 3.20
N VAL A 25 4.80 2.90 2.11
CA VAL A 25 3.79 2.12 1.41
C VAL A 25 4.25 0.68 1.24
N ALA A 26 3.33 -0.26 1.35
CA ALA A 26 3.60 -1.69 1.23
C ALA A 26 2.54 -2.40 0.38
N ALA A 27 3.01 -3.25 -0.53
CA ALA A 27 2.23 -4.32 -1.13
C ALA A 27 2.39 -5.58 -0.26
N ALA A 28 1.27 -6.13 0.20
CA ALA A 28 1.25 -7.26 1.13
C ALA A 28 0.26 -8.34 0.66
N GLY A 29 0.31 -8.73 -0.61
CA GLY A 29 -0.52 -9.83 -1.12
C GLY A 29 -2.03 -9.56 -1.12
N GLU A 30 -2.43 -8.29 -1.10
CA GLU A 30 -3.82 -7.82 -1.15
C GLU A 30 -4.09 -7.01 -2.43
N SER A 31 -5.36 -6.74 -2.73
CA SER A 31 -5.79 -5.90 -3.87
C SER A 31 -5.65 -4.40 -3.60
N VAL A 32 -5.03 -4.04 -2.48
CA VAL A 32 -4.76 -2.66 -2.02
C VAL A 32 -3.29 -2.50 -1.61
N VAL A 33 -2.84 -1.25 -1.59
CA VAL A 33 -1.57 -0.81 -1.00
C VAL A 33 -1.83 -0.31 0.41
N LYS A 34 -1.07 -0.82 1.38
CA LYS A 34 -1.07 -0.31 2.75
C LYS A 34 -0.23 0.96 2.82
N VAL A 35 -0.81 2.06 3.29
CA VAL A 35 -0.14 3.36 3.45
C VAL A 35 -0.01 3.69 4.93
N TYR A 36 1.17 4.12 5.36
CA TYR A 36 1.45 4.63 6.69
C TYR A 36 2.02 6.04 6.58
N ASP A 37 1.41 6.99 7.29
CA ASP A 37 1.88 8.37 7.43
C ASP A 37 2.79 8.50 8.66
N LYS A 38 4.01 9.00 8.44
CA LYS A 38 5.05 9.14 9.47
C LYS A 38 4.86 10.36 10.36
N ALA A 39 4.09 11.35 9.93
CA ALA A 39 3.90 12.59 10.68
C ALA A 39 2.93 12.35 11.85
N ASP A 40 1.82 11.67 11.58
CA ASP A 40 0.74 11.49 12.55
C ASP A 40 0.49 10.02 12.96
N GLY A 41 1.20 9.06 12.33
CA GLY A 41 1.06 7.62 12.63
C GLY A 41 -0.20 6.97 12.04
N ASN A 42 -0.94 7.69 11.21
CA ASN A 42 -2.16 7.19 10.59
C ASN A 42 -1.85 6.17 9.48
N HIS A 43 -2.78 5.25 9.24
CA HIS A 43 -2.69 4.29 8.15
C HIS A 43 -4.02 4.12 7.42
N TRP A 44 -3.95 3.75 6.14
CA TRP A 44 -5.13 3.46 5.33
C TRP A 44 -4.77 2.57 4.13
N ASP A 45 -5.81 2.07 3.47
CA ASP A 45 -5.70 1.33 2.23
C ASP A 45 -5.87 2.29 1.04
N CYS A 46 -5.00 2.15 0.03
CA CYS A 46 -5.05 2.90 -1.22
C CYS A 46 -5.07 1.92 -2.39
N GLY A 47 -5.91 2.17 -3.40
CA GLY A 47 -5.96 1.34 -4.60
C GLY A 47 -7.38 0.96 -5.01
N ALA A 48 -7.51 0.29 -6.15
CA ALA A 48 -8.81 -0.12 -6.70
C ALA A 48 -9.56 -1.14 -5.84
N GLY A 49 -8.89 -1.83 -4.92
CA GLY A 49 -9.52 -2.74 -3.96
C GLY A 49 -10.22 -2.05 -2.80
N VAL A 50 -10.03 -0.73 -2.61
CA VAL A 50 -10.67 0.02 -1.53
C VAL A 50 -12.17 0.09 -1.78
N GLY A 51 -12.95 -0.45 -0.86
CA GLY A 51 -14.41 -0.48 -0.97
C GLY A 51 -14.95 -1.35 -2.11
N ALA A 52 -14.12 -2.24 -2.66
CA ALA A 52 -14.61 -3.26 -3.60
C ALA A 52 -15.57 -4.19 -2.86
N ASP A 53 -16.82 -4.26 -3.35
CA ASP A 53 -17.87 -5.07 -2.76
C ASP A 53 -17.57 -6.57 -2.96
N GLU A 54 -17.89 -7.40 -1.98
CA GLU A 54 -17.67 -8.86 -2.05
C GLU A 54 -18.51 -9.55 -3.13
N GLN A 55 -19.46 -8.85 -3.73
CA GLN A 55 -20.33 -9.38 -4.80
C GLN A 55 -19.72 -9.26 -6.20
N GLY A 56 -18.63 -8.50 -6.36
CA GLY A 56 -17.93 -8.32 -7.64
C GLY A 56 -16.57 -9.05 -7.71
N PRO A 57 -15.99 -9.21 -8.91
CA PRO A 57 -14.63 -9.71 -9.03
C PRO A 57 -13.65 -8.71 -8.38
N LEU A 58 -12.92 -9.19 -7.37
CA LEU A 58 -11.88 -8.39 -6.73
C LEU A 58 -10.77 -8.05 -7.75
N PRO A 59 -10.24 -6.81 -7.72
CA PRO A 59 -9.06 -6.46 -8.51
C PRO A 59 -7.88 -7.39 -8.20
N ALA A 60 -7.02 -7.63 -9.18
CA ALA A 60 -5.84 -8.47 -8.97
C ALA A 60 -4.93 -7.91 -7.87
N THR A 61 -4.24 -8.82 -7.19
CA THR A 61 -3.29 -8.52 -6.11
C THR A 61 -2.22 -7.53 -6.55
N VAL A 62 -1.89 -6.58 -5.68
CA VAL A 62 -0.78 -5.64 -5.87
C VAL A 62 0.53 -6.35 -5.51
N ASP A 63 1.51 -6.29 -6.42
CA ASP A 63 2.80 -6.95 -6.26
C ASP A 63 3.96 -5.96 -6.13
N ARG A 64 3.87 -4.81 -6.80
CA ARG A 64 4.89 -3.76 -6.78
C ARG A 64 4.31 -2.40 -6.43
N VAL A 65 5.10 -1.63 -5.69
CA VAL A 65 4.81 -0.22 -5.39
C VAL A 65 6.00 0.67 -5.70
N CYS A 66 5.72 1.87 -6.18
CA CYS A 66 6.64 2.99 -6.30
C CYS A 66 6.01 4.20 -5.60
N LEU A 67 6.77 4.91 -4.79
CA LEU A 67 6.31 6.11 -4.10
C LEU A 67 7.32 7.22 -4.35
N LYS A 68 6.83 8.36 -4.82
CA LYS A 68 7.66 9.54 -5.05
C LYS A 68 6.84 10.81 -4.80
N ASP A 69 7.29 11.61 -3.85
CA ASP A 69 6.77 12.95 -3.58
C ASP A 69 5.23 12.99 -3.44
N GLY A 70 4.65 12.02 -2.72
CA GLY A 70 3.19 11.89 -2.53
C GLY A 70 2.42 11.23 -3.69
N PHE A 71 3.10 10.80 -4.74
CA PHE A 71 2.52 10.01 -5.83
C PHE A 71 2.86 8.54 -5.66
N LEU A 72 1.82 7.71 -5.61
CA LEU A 72 1.91 6.26 -5.55
C LEU A 72 1.60 5.68 -6.92
N VAL A 73 2.46 4.76 -7.37
CA VAL A 73 2.19 3.87 -8.51
C VAL A 73 2.21 2.44 -8.01
N GLU A 74 1.14 1.69 -8.33
CA GLU A 74 1.02 0.27 -8.02
C GLU A 74 1.08 -0.58 -9.29
N GLY A 75 1.67 -1.77 -9.22
CA GLY A 75 1.65 -2.77 -10.27
C GLY A 75 0.99 -4.05 -9.77
N ARG A 76 -0.01 -4.54 -10.51
CA ARG A 76 -0.82 -5.71 -10.17
C ARG A 76 -0.39 -6.95 -10.96
N GLN A 77 -0.75 -8.13 -10.46
CA GLN A 77 -0.37 -9.42 -11.07
C GLN A 77 -1.01 -9.66 -12.46
N ASP A 78 -2.11 -8.99 -12.76
CA ASP A 78 -2.78 -9.02 -14.08
C ASP A 78 -2.18 -8.01 -15.08
N GLY A 79 -1.12 -7.29 -14.70
CA GLY A 79 -0.46 -6.30 -15.53
C GLY A 79 -1.09 -4.90 -15.47
N ILE A 80 -2.16 -4.71 -14.70
CA ILE A 80 -2.75 -3.38 -14.48
C ILE A 80 -1.82 -2.53 -13.62
N VAL A 81 -1.66 -1.27 -14.02
CA VAL A 81 -0.91 -0.25 -13.27
C VAL A 81 -1.85 0.86 -12.84
N GLY A 82 -1.88 1.15 -11.54
CA GLY A 82 -2.66 2.22 -10.95
C GLY A 82 -1.77 3.38 -10.51
N ALA A 83 -2.27 4.61 -10.58
CA ALA A 83 -1.59 5.80 -10.09
C ALA A 83 -2.52 6.60 -9.17
N TRP A 84 -2.00 7.02 -8.02
CA TRP A 84 -2.77 7.61 -6.94
C TRP A 84 -2.02 8.79 -6.33
N THR A 85 -2.77 9.82 -5.94
CA THR A 85 -2.31 10.74 -4.91
C THR A 85 -2.75 10.15 -3.58
N CYS A 86 -1.80 9.69 -2.77
CA CYS A 86 -2.11 9.23 -1.42
C CYS A 86 -1.49 10.20 -0.44
#